data_AF-A0A8H5H6L2-F1
#
_entry.id   AF-A0A8H5H6L2-F1
#
_cell.length_a   1.000
_cell.length_b   1.000
_cell.length_c   1.000
_cell.angle_alpha   90.00
_cell.angle_beta   90.00
_cell.angle_gamma   90.00
#
_symmetry.space_group_name_H-M   'P 1'
#
loop_
_entity.id
_entity.type
_entity.pdbx_description
1 polymer ?
#
loop_
_entity_poly.entity_id
_entity_poly.type
_entity_poly.pdbx_seq_one_letter_code
_entity_poly.pdbx_strand_id
1 'polypeptide(L)'
;MELSFVLPDLAATCPFPLQINRYYRTVPAETKKWILESAAELTKSTPRFIEQFDAQKYHLLASACYPDADHSGLRFSSDYLSYIFYFDEVTDQMNEVGTSSVREEVLNSIKYPDAFKSQYAVGKLIADLFRRMRQNSSPGIQRRFIETMESFCKDVDREARHRISGHVLDPDVFLAHRRETNGCKTCWVLIEYANGLRIPDEVLYDPHIKKMETVANDFVTYVNDLYSYNIEQSKGQIHNIITSLMHANQGMDIAAAVGCVNDLVQRTVDDFLELKVSLPSWGAEIDADVAVYIRGLESWMAGLIFWSLETERYFEKSTRVLTFCLKHSSSRVHRPRDIRCPLCSETFKMVSAIAQHVESGACRSGVNRHTVTRVVQSLDLARPIAINRRIMGGPVPRTITYSATDRAFNGTAFECYLCHKTFNRLDALNNHLGSAAHDSKEFRCPKCRKEYTLISALVHHIESEACGIARFDSVRNQLQGLTDGFRRMLTI
;
A
#
# COMPACT_ATOMS: atom_id res chain seq x y z
N MET A 1 8.26 -23.69 26.99
CA MET A 1 8.61 -22.27 26.76
C MET A 1 8.15 -21.96 25.34
N GLU A 2 7.13 -21.14 25.15
CA GLU A 2 6.75 -20.70 23.80
C GLU A 2 7.91 -19.85 23.27
N LEU A 3 8.61 -20.36 22.26
CA LEU A 3 9.60 -19.60 21.50
C LEU A 3 8.84 -18.54 20.71
N SER A 4 8.88 -17.30 21.19
CA SER A 4 8.37 -16.13 20.48
C SER A 4 9.55 -15.29 20.01
N PHE A 5 9.46 -14.74 18.80
CA PHE A 5 10.45 -13.83 18.23
C PHE A 5 9.73 -12.61 17.66
N VAL A 6 10.45 -11.50 17.55
CA VAL A 6 9.90 -10.22 17.09
C VAL A 6 10.40 -9.97 15.68
N LEU A 7 9.47 -9.68 14.76
CA LEU A 7 9.81 -9.26 13.40
C LEU A 7 10.31 -7.80 13.42
N PRO A 8 11.38 -7.49 12.68
CA PRO A 8 11.88 -6.12 12.55
C PRO A 8 10.88 -5.21 11.79
N ASP A 9 10.98 -3.90 12.05
CA ASP A 9 10.22 -2.89 11.30
C ASP A 9 10.87 -2.59 9.94
N LEU A 10 10.68 -3.49 8.98
CA LEU A 10 11.26 -3.37 7.64
C LEU A 10 10.72 -2.15 6.87
N ALA A 11 9.55 -1.62 7.25
CA ALA A 11 9.00 -0.42 6.64
C ALA A 11 9.78 0.84 7.04
N ALA A 12 10.39 0.86 8.22
CA ALA A 12 11.31 1.92 8.64
C ALA A 12 12.68 1.82 7.93
N THR A 13 13.11 0.59 7.59
CA THR A 13 14.38 0.31 6.89
C THR A 13 14.33 0.69 5.41
N CYS A 14 13.18 0.51 4.74
CA CYS A 14 13.03 0.77 3.32
C CYS A 14 12.74 2.27 3.03
N PRO A 15 13.67 3.02 2.39
CA PRO A 15 13.51 4.46 2.18
C PRO A 15 12.61 4.79 0.99
N PHE A 16 12.22 3.79 0.19
CA PHE A 16 11.50 3.99 -1.05
C PHE A 16 10.01 4.26 -0.79
N PRO A 17 9.41 5.28 -1.42
CA PRO A 17 8.03 5.63 -1.18
C PRO A 17 7.10 4.56 -1.76
N LEU A 18 6.17 4.07 -0.93
CA LEU A 18 5.09 3.20 -1.39
C LEU A 18 4.11 3.99 -2.27
N GLN A 19 3.87 3.49 -3.48
CA GLN A 19 2.84 3.96 -4.39
C GLN A 19 1.91 2.82 -4.77
N ILE A 20 0.64 3.12 -5.01
CA ILE A 20 -0.36 2.13 -5.43
C ILE A 20 -0.93 2.59 -6.76
N ASN A 21 -0.93 1.70 -7.75
CA ASN A 21 -1.43 1.97 -9.08
C ASN A 21 -2.89 2.46 -9.05
N ARG A 22 -3.22 3.49 -9.85
CA ARG A 22 -4.58 4.05 -9.97
C ARG A 22 -5.66 3.03 -10.34
N TYR A 23 -5.32 1.94 -11.02
CA TYR A 23 -6.24 0.88 -11.45
C TYR A 23 -6.39 -0.28 -10.44
N TYR A 24 -5.84 -0.15 -9.23
CA TYR A 24 -5.86 -1.20 -8.19
C TYR A 24 -7.26 -1.70 -7.79
N ARG A 25 -8.32 -0.96 -8.13
CA ARG A 25 -9.72 -1.35 -7.87
C ARG A 25 -10.40 -2.04 -9.04
N THR A 26 -9.96 -1.80 -10.28
CA THR A 26 -10.62 -2.32 -11.49
C THR A 26 -10.00 -3.64 -11.93
N VAL A 27 -8.66 -3.70 -11.99
CA VAL A 27 -7.92 -4.90 -12.41
C VAL A 27 -8.22 -6.17 -11.59
N PRO A 28 -8.43 -6.13 -10.26
CA PRO A 28 -8.67 -7.36 -9.49
C PRO A 28 -9.87 -8.17 -9.97
N ALA A 29 -10.97 -7.50 -10.33
CA ALA A 29 -12.19 -8.15 -10.81
C ALA A 29 -11.96 -8.85 -12.15
N GLU A 30 -11.22 -8.19 -13.04
CA GLU A 30 -10.83 -8.75 -14.32
C GLU A 30 -9.88 -9.97 -14.09
N THR A 31 -8.97 -9.94 -13.10
CA THR A 31 -7.93 -10.99 -12.93
C THR A 31 -8.57 -12.25 -12.42
N LYS A 32 -9.47 -12.06 -11.45
CA LYS A 32 -10.33 -13.11 -10.95
C LYS A 32 -11.16 -13.74 -12.06
N LYS A 33 -11.79 -12.91 -12.92
CA LYS A 33 -12.56 -13.42 -14.07
C LYS A 33 -11.68 -14.28 -14.99
N TRP A 34 -10.49 -13.81 -15.35
CA TRP A 34 -9.58 -14.54 -16.22
C TRP A 34 -9.17 -15.91 -15.66
N ILE A 35 -8.82 -16.01 -14.37
CA ILE A 35 -8.49 -17.29 -13.73
C ILE A 35 -9.69 -18.23 -13.71
N LEU A 36 -10.87 -17.71 -13.37
CA LEU A 36 -12.11 -18.50 -13.32
C LEU A 36 -12.47 -19.10 -14.68
N GLU A 37 -12.23 -18.36 -15.77
CA GLU A 37 -12.52 -18.79 -17.14
C GLU A 37 -11.42 -19.70 -17.72
N SER A 38 -10.15 -19.36 -17.50
CA SER A 38 -9.00 -20.03 -18.13
C SER A 38 -8.55 -21.29 -17.39
N ALA A 39 -8.89 -21.42 -16.12
CA ALA A 39 -8.58 -22.57 -15.27
C ALA A 39 -9.83 -23.05 -14.51
N ALA A 40 -10.94 -23.22 -15.25
CA ALA A 40 -12.23 -23.60 -14.70
C ALA A 40 -12.20 -24.92 -13.88
N GLU A 41 -11.26 -25.81 -14.18
CA GLU A 41 -11.02 -27.05 -13.43
C GLU A 41 -10.61 -26.81 -11.96
N LEU A 42 -9.86 -25.74 -11.69
CA LEU A 42 -9.43 -25.35 -10.34
C LEU A 42 -10.60 -24.77 -9.54
N THR A 43 -11.46 -24.03 -10.22
CA THR A 43 -12.49 -23.20 -9.59
C THR A 43 -13.82 -23.91 -9.42
N LYS A 44 -14.18 -24.81 -10.34
CA LYS A 44 -15.38 -25.66 -10.24
C LYS A 44 -15.24 -26.76 -9.17
N SER A 45 -14.02 -27.24 -8.96
CA SER A 45 -13.76 -28.39 -8.09
C SER A 45 -13.46 -27.98 -6.65
N THR A 46 -13.24 -26.69 -6.37
CA THR A 46 -12.74 -26.27 -5.05
C THR A 46 -13.13 -24.82 -4.72
N PRO A 47 -14.30 -24.55 -4.09
CA PRO A 47 -14.67 -23.22 -3.58
C PRO A 47 -13.60 -22.59 -2.67
N ARG A 48 -12.85 -23.45 -1.95
CA ARG A 48 -11.70 -23.08 -1.12
C ARG A 48 -10.57 -22.42 -1.91
N PHE A 49 -10.37 -22.78 -3.19
CA PHE A 49 -9.34 -22.15 -4.04
C PHE A 49 -9.63 -20.66 -4.24
N ILE A 50 -10.89 -20.28 -4.48
CA ILE A 50 -11.27 -18.87 -4.69
C ILE A 50 -11.08 -18.07 -3.40
N GLU A 51 -11.49 -18.64 -2.26
CA GLU A 51 -11.31 -18.00 -0.96
C GLU A 51 -9.82 -17.81 -0.63
N GLN A 52 -9.01 -18.86 -0.85
CA GLN A 52 -7.55 -18.78 -0.68
C GLN A 52 -6.97 -17.73 -1.62
N PHE A 53 -7.30 -17.76 -2.91
CA PHE A 53 -6.83 -16.79 -3.91
C PHE A 53 -7.14 -15.34 -3.51
N ASP A 54 -8.36 -15.05 -3.07
CA ASP A 54 -8.75 -13.71 -2.61
C ASP A 54 -7.94 -13.29 -1.37
N ALA A 55 -7.68 -14.23 -0.45
CA ALA A 55 -6.93 -14.00 0.78
C ALA A 55 -5.46 -13.63 0.52
N GLN A 56 -4.87 -14.12 -0.58
CA GLN A 56 -3.49 -13.83 -0.97
C GLN A 56 -3.27 -12.40 -1.50
N LYS A 57 -4.33 -11.75 -2.01
CA LYS A 57 -4.29 -10.36 -2.51
C LYS A 57 -3.18 -10.09 -3.54
N TYR A 58 -2.90 -11.02 -4.46
CA TYR A 58 -1.83 -10.84 -5.47
C TYR A 58 -2.01 -9.58 -6.35
N HIS A 59 -3.25 -9.17 -6.60
CA HIS A 59 -3.55 -7.92 -7.28
C HIS A 59 -3.02 -6.68 -6.53
N LEU A 60 -2.95 -6.74 -5.20
CA LEU A 60 -2.42 -5.67 -4.37
C LEU A 60 -0.89 -5.61 -4.48
N LEU A 61 -0.22 -6.77 -4.52
CA LEU A 61 1.22 -6.85 -4.83
C LEU A 61 1.50 -6.21 -6.19
N ALA A 62 0.79 -6.62 -7.23
CA ALA A 62 0.94 -6.05 -8.57
C ALA A 62 0.74 -4.53 -8.57
N SER A 63 -0.28 -4.05 -7.85
CA SER A 63 -0.58 -2.62 -7.77
C SER A 63 0.50 -1.81 -7.04
N ALA A 64 1.19 -2.42 -6.09
CA ALA A 64 2.27 -1.77 -5.34
C ALA A 64 3.62 -1.84 -6.06
N CYS A 65 3.90 -2.93 -6.79
CA CYS A 65 5.15 -3.12 -7.51
C CYS A 65 5.18 -2.45 -8.88
N TYR A 66 4.02 -2.19 -9.51
CA TYR A 66 3.89 -1.53 -10.81
C TYR A 66 3.00 -0.28 -10.72
N PRO A 67 3.38 0.74 -9.91
CA PRO A 67 2.50 1.86 -9.60
C PRO A 67 2.21 2.77 -10.80
N ASP A 68 3.16 2.90 -11.72
CA ASP A 68 3.07 3.80 -12.89
C ASP A 68 2.50 3.12 -14.14
N ALA A 69 2.36 1.79 -14.13
CA ALA A 69 1.87 1.03 -15.26
C ALA A 69 0.47 1.50 -15.70
N ASP A 70 0.23 1.48 -17.00
CA ASP A 70 -1.13 1.71 -17.51
C ASP A 70 -2.07 0.54 -17.15
N HIS A 71 -3.34 0.63 -17.56
CA HIS A 71 -4.30 -0.42 -17.23
C HIS A 71 -3.87 -1.77 -17.80
N SER A 72 -3.34 -1.80 -19.03
CA SER A 72 -2.92 -3.03 -19.71
C SER A 72 -1.66 -3.65 -19.08
N GLY A 73 -0.70 -2.83 -18.68
CA GLY A 73 0.51 -3.23 -17.98
C GLY A 73 0.18 -3.80 -16.60
N LEU A 74 -0.60 -3.06 -15.79
CA LEU A 74 -1.03 -3.56 -14.48
C LEU A 74 -1.85 -4.84 -14.60
N ARG A 75 -2.75 -4.89 -15.60
CA ARG A 75 -3.57 -6.05 -15.91
C ARG A 75 -2.72 -7.30 -16.12
N PHE A 76 -1.72 -7.18 -16.98
CA PHE A 76 -0.80 -8.27 -17.27
C PHE A 76 -0.02 -8.68 -16.03
N SER A 77 0.56 -7.72 -15.30
CA SER A 77 1.35 -8.00 -14.10
C SER A 77 0.53 -8.65 -12.98
N SER A 78 -0.73 -8.25 -12.81
CA SER A 78 -1.66 -8.86 -11.85
C SER A 78 -1.98 -10.32 -12.20
N ASP A 79 -2.24 -10.59 -13.49
CA ASP A 79 -2.49 -11.94 -13.99
C ASP A 79 -1.23 -12.81 -13.88
N TYR A 80 -0.05 -12.28 -14.21
CA TYR A 80 1.22 -12.99 -14.12
C TYR A 80 1.61 -13.30 -12.67
N LEU A 81 1.47 -12.34 -11.75
CA LEU A 81 1.76 -12.59 -10.33
C LEU A 81 0.79 -13.62 -9.75
N SER A 82 -0.48 -13.57 -10.14
CA SER A 82 -1.43 -14.62 -9.77
C SER A 82 -1.01 -16.00 -10.32
N TYR A 83 -0.47 -16.04 -11.53
CA TYR A 83 0.05 -17.26 -12.16
C TYR A 83 1.31 -17.78 -11.46
N ILE A 84 2.31 -16.95 -11.16
CA ILE A 84 3.59 -17.42 -10.63
C ILE A 84 3.44 -18.04 -9.23
N PHE A 85 2.57 -17.48 -8.38
CA PHE A 85 2.26 -18.10 -7.09
C PHE A 85 1.46 -19.39 -7.20
N TYR A 86 0.58 -19.50 -8.21
CA TYR A 86 -0.09 -20.77 -8.50
C TYR A 86 0.89 -21.82 -9.02
N PHE A 87 1.84 -21.42 -9.88
CA PHE A 87 2.91 -22.28 -10.36
C PHE A 87 3.75 -22.81 -9.19
N ASP A 88 4.17 -21.92 -8.28
CA ASP A 88 4.91 -22.25 -7.05
C ASP A 88 4.18 -23.30 -6.20
N GLU A 89 2.88 -23.10 -5.93
CA GLU A 89 2.05 -24.05 -5.17
C GLU A 89 1.95 -25.43 -5.84
N VAL A 90 1.83 -25.46 -7.16
CA VAL A 90 1.81 -26.71 -7.94
C VAL A 90 3.17 -27.42 -7.81
N THR A 91 4.27 -26.70 -7.95
CA THR A 91 5.62 -27.28 -7.90
C THR A 91 6.04 -27.73 -6.50
N ASP A 92 5.53 -27.09 -5.45
CA ASP A 92 5.78 -27.47 -4.05
C ASP A 92 5.14 -28.81 -3.67
N GLN A 93 4.02 -29.17 -4.31
CA GLN A 93 3.30 -30.42 -4.03
C GLN A 93 3.83 -31.62 -4.85
N MET A 94 4.79 -31.39 -5.75
CA MET A 94 5.27 -32.40 -6.70
C MET A 94 6.60 -33.04 -6.29
N ASN A 95 6.78 -34.29 -6.68
CA ASN A 95 8.07 -34.99 -6.63
C ASN A 95 8.92 -34.66 -7.87
N GLU A 96 10.18 -35.14 -7.91
CA GLU A 96 11.12 -34.91 -9.02
C GLU A 96 10.58 -35.27 -10.42
N VAL A 97 9.77 -36.33 -10.51
CA VAL A 97 9.17 -36.77 -11.79
C VAL A 97 8.04 -35.82 -12.22
N GLY A 98 7.29 -35.27 -11.26
CA GLY A 98 6.23 -34.29 -11.52
C GLY A 98 6.74 -32.89 -11.90
N THR A 99 7.88 -32.46 -11.37
CA THR A 99 8.46 -31.13 -11.68
C THR A 99 9.01 -31.06 -13.11
N SER A 100 9.71 -32.11 -13.55
CA SER A 100 10.23 -32.20 -14.92
C SER A 100 9.12 -32.15 -15.98
N SER A 101 7.97 -32.78 -15.73
CA SER A 101 6.83 -32.74 -16.65
C SER A 101 6.12 -31.39 -16.65
N VAL A 102 5.98 -30.73 -15.49
CA VAL A 102 5.44 -29.35 -15.42
C VAL A 102 6.32 -28.35 -16.13
N ARG A 103 7.65 -28.49 -16.03
CA ARG A 103 8.59 -27.65 -16.77
C ARG A 103 8.38 -27.78 -18.27
N GLU A 104 8.33 -29.00 -18.80
CA GLU A 104 8.08 -29.22 -20.23
C GLU A 104 6.74 -28.63 -20.66
N GLU A 105 5.69 -28.80 -19.84
CA GLU A 105 4.36 -28.24 -20.07
C GLU A 105 4.39 -26.71 -20.21
N VAL A 106 5.07 -26.03 -19.28
CA VAL A 106 5.18 -24.56 -19.26
C VAL A 106 6.01 -24.06 -20.43
N LEU A 107 7.17 -24.67 -20.68
CA LEU A 107 8.06 -24.23 -21.76
C LEU A 107 7.47 -24.47 -23.14
N ASN A 108 6.77 -25.60 -23.35
CA ASN A 108 6.05 -25.84 -24.60
C ASN A 108 4.88 -24.86 -24.78
N SER A 109 4.17 -24.53 -23.69
CA SER A 109 3.09 -23.54 -23.70
C SER A 109 3.56 -22.12 -24.05
N ILE A 110 4.80 -21.76 -23.66
CA ILE A 110 5.41 -20.47 -24.00
C ILE A 110 5.99 -20.48 -25.42
N LYS A 111 6.75 -21.52 -25.79
CA LYS A 111 7.44 -21.58 -27.10
C LYS A 111 6.48 -21.79 -28.26
N TYR A 112 5.39 -22.53 -28.02
CA TYR A 112 4.43 -22.93 -29.05
C TYR A 112 2.98 -22.66 -28.62
N PRO A 113 2.61 -21.41 -28.25
CA PRO A 113 1.33 -21.12 -27.60
C PRO A 113 0.09 -21.38 -28.48
N ASP A 114 0.31 -21.47 -29.80
CA ASP A 114 -0.71 -21.71 -30.80
C ASP A 114 -0.82 -23.19 -31.18
N ALA A 115 0.30 -23.92 -31.19
CA ALA A 115 0.38 -25.33 -31.60
C ALA A 115 0.27 -26.31 -30.42
N PHE A 116 0.87 -25.99 -29.28
CA PHE A 116 0.81 -26.79 -28.06
C PHE A 116 -0.42 -26.42 -27.24
N LYS A 117 -1.23 -27.41 -26.88
CA LYS A 117 -2.48 -27.23 -26.13
C LYS A 117 -2.42 -28.01 -24.81
N SER A 118 -2.04 -27.30 -23.76
CA SER A 118 -2.03 -27.83 -22.40
C SER A 118 -3.43 -28.26 -21.96
N GLN A 119 -3.51 -29.43 -21.34
CA GLN A 119 -4.71 -29.87 -20.64
C GLN A 119 -4.76 -29.33 -19.20
N TYR A 120 -3.62 -28.90 -18.66
CA TYR A 120 -3.44 -28.40 -17.31
C TYR A 120 -3.58 -26.88 -17.22
N ALA A 121 -4.14 -26.40 -16.11
CA ALA A 121 -4.29 -24.97 -15.85
C ALA A 121 -2.96 -24.20 -15.96
N VAL A 122 -1.86 -24.78 -15.46
CA VAL A 122 -0.53 -24.15 -15.49
C VAL A 122 -0.07 -23.81 -16.92
N GLY A 123 -0.29 -24.70 -17.88
CA GLY A 123 0.06 -24.44 -19.29
C GLY A 123 -0.96 -23.52 -19.99
N LYS A 124 -2.25 -23.64 -19.68
CA LYS A 124 -3.30 -22.77 -20.27
C LYS A 124 -3.08 -21.31 -19.93
N LEU A 125 -2.84 -21.02 -18.64
CA LEU A 125 -2.66 -19.67 -18.13
C LEU A 125 -1.42 -19.00 -18.71
N ILE A 126 -0.28 -19.70 -18.74
CA ILE A 126 0.97 -19.12 -19.26
C ILE A 126 0.96 -18.97 -20.78
N ALA A 127 0.31 -19.88 -21.52
CA ALA A 127 0.13 -19.73 -22.96
C ALA A 127 -0.69 -18.48 -23.29
N ASP A 128 -1.75 -18.20 -22.52
CA ASP A 128 -2.56 -16.99 -22.68
C ASP A 128 -1.76 -15.71 -22.36
N LEU A 129 -1.05 -15.70 -21.22
CA LEU A 129 -0.15 -14.60 -20.87
C LEU A 129 0.87 -14.35 -21.99
N PHE A 130 1.51 -15.39 -22.50
CA PHE A 130 2.51 -15.22 -23.54
C PHE A 130 1.91 -14.75 -24.88
N ARG A 131 0.68 -15.18 -25.25
CA ARG A 131 -0.03 -14.61 -26.41
C ARG A 131 -0.27 -13.12 -26.26
N ARG A 132 -0.68 -12.67 -25.07
CA ARG A 132 -0.86 -11.24 -24.78
C ARG A 132 0.46 -10.47 -24.83
N MET A 133 1.54 -11.04 -24.33
CA MET A 133 2.87 -10.43 -24.40
C MET A 133 3.36 -10.29 -25.85
N ARG A 134 3.22 -11.36 -26.66
CA ARG A 134 3.61 -11.35 -28.08
C ARG A 134 2.95 -10.23 -28.90
N GLN A 135 1.72 -9.85 -28.54
CA GLN A 135 0.97 -8.81 -29.24
C GLN A 135 1.38 -7.39 -28.82
N ASN A 136 1.93 -7.22 -27.62
CA ASN A 136 2.08 -5.90 -26.98
C ASN A 136 3.53 -5.56 -26.58
N SER A 137 4.52 -6.38 -26.94
CA SER A 137 5.92 -6.13 -26.58
C SER A 137 6.92 -6.44 -27.70
N SER A 138 8.13 -5.92 -27.54
CA SER A 138 9.23 -6.14 -28.49
C SER A 138 9.76 -7.58 -28.45
N PRO A 139 10.41 -8.07 -29.52
CA PRO A 139 11.07 -9.38 -29.51
C PRO A 139 12.12 -9.53 -28.39
N GLY A 140 12.76 -8.43 -27.97
CA GLY A 140 13.72 -8.42 -26.86
C GLY A 140 13.08 -8.79 -25.52
N ILE A 141 11.94 -8.16 -25.19
CA ILE A 141 11.17 -8.46 -23.97
C ILE A 141 10.67 -9.91 -24.01
N GLN A 142 10.14 -10.35 -25.16
CA GLN A 142 9.65 -11.73 -25.33
C GLN A 142 10.78 -12.75 -25.09
N ARG A 143 11.96 -12.52 -25.66
CA ARG A 143 13.14 -13.36 -25.46
C ARG A 143 13.59 -13.40 -23.99
N ARG A 144 13.75 -12.25 -23.35
CA ARG A 144 14.14 -12.18 -21.92
C ARG A 144 13.13 -12.89 -21.01
N PHE A 145 11.84 -12.75 -21.30
CA PHE A 145 10.80 -13.46 -20.57
C PHE A 145 10.94 -14.98 -20.72
N ILE A 146 11.15 -15.49 -21.95
CA ILE A 146 11.39 -16.92 -22.21
C ILE A 146 12.64 -17.40 -21.47
N GLU A 147 13.77 -16.71 -21.63
CA GLU A 147 15.05 -17.08 -21.00
C GLU A 147 14.93 -17.16 -19.48
N THR A 148 14.22 -16.19 -18.88
CA THR A 148 14.04 -16.15 -17.44
C THR A 148 13.08 -17.23 -16.94
N MET A 149 11.98 -17.50 -17.67
CA MET A 149 11.09 -18.63 -17.36
C MET A 149 11.81 -19.97 -17.51
N GLU A 150 12.67 -20.12 -18.52
CA GLU A 150 13.50 -21.32 -18.68
C GLU A 150 14.44 -21.54 -17.51
N SER A 151 15.12 -20.49 -17.03
CA SER A 151 15.96 -20.58 -15.83
C SER A 151 15.10 -20.96 -14.62
N PHE A 152 14.01 -20.22 -14.39
CA PHE A 152 13.14 -20.42 -13.25
C PHE A 152 12.63 -21.87 -13.17
N CYS A 153 12.11 -22.45 -14.26
CA CYS A 153 11.66 -23.84 -14.25
C CYS A 153 12.81 -24.84 -14.03
N LYS A 154 14.02 -24.60 -14.56
CA LYS A 154 15.20 -25.45 -14.31
C LYS A 154 15.61 -25.45 -12.84
N ASP A 155 15.53 -24.29 -12.20
CA ASP A 155 16.00 -24.12 -10.83
C ASP A 155 14.98 -24.64 -9.81
N VAL A 156 13.68 -24.57 -10.11
CA VAL A 156 12.62 -25.23 -9.31
C VAL A 156 12.76 -26.76 -9.33
N ASP A 157 13.13 -27.36 -10.48
CA ASP A 157 13.44 -28.80 -10.53
C ASP A 157 14.57 -29.16 -9.55
N ARG A 158 15.60 -28.30 -9.45
CA ARG A 158 16.74 -28.49 -8.55
C ARG A 158 16.33 -28.32 -7.09
N GLU A 159 15.51 -27.33 -6.77
CA GLU A 159 15.00 -27.10 -5.42
C GLU A 159 14.20 -28.31 -4.91
N ALA A 160 13.36 -28.91 -5.76
CA ALA A 160 12.63 -30.13 -5.41
C ALA A 160 13.55 -31.27 -4.98
N ARG A 161 14.72 -31.44 -5.62
CA ARG A 161 15.72 -32.46 -5.23
C ARG A 161 16.31 -32.18 -3.85
N HIS A 162 16.64 -30.92 -3.57
CA HIS A 162 17.17 -30.52 -2.27
C HIS A 162 16.15 -30.75 -1.16
N ARG A 163 14.87 -30.44 -1.39
CA ARG A 163 13.80 -30.70 -0.43
C ARG A 163 13.65 -32.19 -0.11
N ILE A 164 13.76 -33.07 -1.12
CA ILE A 164 13.72 -34.53 -0.93
C ILE A 164 14.93 -35.01 -0.12
N SER A 165 16.12 -34.43 -0.34
CA SER A 165 17.33 -34.80 0.40
C SER A 165 17.25 -34.49 1.91
N GLY A 166 16.36 -33.57 2.32
CA GLY A 166 16.21 -33.14 3.71
C GLY A 166 17.42 -32.38 4.27
N HIS A 167 18.37 -31.99 3.41
CA HIS A 167 19.60 -31.33 3.80
C HIS A 167 19.40 -29.80 3.87
N VAL A 168 19.73 -29.20 5.01
CA VAL A 168 19.74 -27.74 5.16
C VAL A 168 20.99 -27.18 4.47
N LEU A 169 20.79 -26.26 3.54
CA LEU A 169 21.88 -25.63 2.79
C LEU A 169 22.60 -24.58 3.64
N ASP A 170 23.92 -24.46 3.47
CA ASP A 170 24.68 -23.34 3.99
C ASP A 170 24.16 -22.00 3.43
N PRO A 171 24.21 -20.89 4.19
CA PRO A 171 23.62 -19.60 3.80
C PRO A 171 24.00 -19.09 2.41
N ASP A 172 25.27 -19.19 2.02
CA ASP A 172 25.74 -18.70 0.71
C ASP A 172 25.19 -19.55 -0.45
N VAL A 173 25.14 -20.87 -0.26
CA VAL A 173 24.60 -21.83 -1.24
C VAL A 173 23.09 -21.66 -1.34
N PHE A 174 22.41 -21.50 -0.20
CA PHE A 174 21.00 -21.18 -0.13
C PHE A 174 20.69 -19.92 -0.95
N LEU A 175 21.40 -18.81 -0.72
CA LEU A 175 21.15 -17.55 -1.43
C LEU A 175 21.40 -17.65 -2.93
N ALA A 176 22.46 -18.33 -3.35
CA ALA A 176 22.73 -18.56 -4.77
C ALA A 176 21.58 -19.30 -5.46
N HIS A 177 20.97 -20.29 -4.78
CA HIS A 177 19.80 -20.98 -5.31
C HIS A 177 18.53 -20.11 -5.25
N ARG A 178 18.29 -19.43 -4.14
CA ARG A 178 17.08 -18.66 -3.88
C ARG A 178 16.91 -17.49 -4.86
N ARG A 179 18.02 -16.88 -5.31
CA ARG A 179 18.05 -15.86 -6.38
C ARG A 179 17.45 -16.33 -7.69
N GLU A 180 17.51 -17.64 -7.95
CA GLU A 180 16.99 -18.27 -9.17
C GLU A 180 15.56 -18.81 -8.99
N THR A 181 15.19 -19.24 -7.79
CA THR A 181 13.91 -19.92 -7.52
C THR A 181 12.82 -19.01 -6.95
N ASN A 182 13.10 -17.77 -6.57
CA ASN A 182 12.08 -16.88 -6.02
C ASN A 182 11.21 -16.17 -7.07
N GLY A 183 11.48 -16.34 -8.36
CA GLY A 183 10.70 -15.73 -9.45
C GLY A 183 10.88 -14.21 -9.64
N CYS A 184 11.82 -13.55 -8.95
CA CYS A 184 12.01 -12.09 -9.09
C CYS A 184 12.47 -11.69 -10.49
N LYS A 185 13.32 -12.50 -11.12
CA LYS A 185 13.89 -12.15 -12.42
C LYS A 185 12.84 -11.96 -13.50
N THR A 186 11.76 -12.76 -13.48
CA THR A 186 10.67 -12.61 -14.46
C THR A 186 9.88 -11.34 -14.20
N CYS A 187 9.76 -10.94 -12.93
CA CYS A 187 9.15 -9.67 -12.53
C CYS A 187 9.95 -8.45 -12.99
N TRP A 188 11.28 -8.55 -13.09
CA TRP A 188 12.12 -7.50 -13.67
C TRP A 188 11.78 -7.25 -15.15
N VAL A 189 11.60 -8.31 -15.94
CA VAL A 189 11.14 -8.18 -17.33
C VAL A 189 9.77 -7.50 -17.42
N LEU A 190 8.91 -7.69 -16.42
CA LEU A 190 7.61 -7.02 -16.38
C LEU A 190 7.70 -5.53 -16.08
N ILE A 191 8.78 -5.03 -15.47
CA ILE A 191 8.99 -3.59 -15.30
C ILE A 191 9.14 -2.94 -16.68
N GLU A 192 9.92 -3.57 -17.57
CA GLU A 192 10.06 -3.12 -18.95
C GLU A 192 8.74 -3.18 -19.70
N TYR A 193 8.06 -4.34 -19.63
CA TYR A 193 6.79 -4.58 -20.31
C TYR A 193 5.70 -3.59 -19.88
N ALA A 194 5.49 -3.46 -18.56
CA ALA A 194 4.36 -2.71 -18.02
C ALA A 194 4.49 -1.19 -18.19
N ASN A 195 5.72 -0.69 -18.39
CA ASN A 195 6.00 0.72 -18.63
C ASN A 195 6.38 1.02 -20.10
N GLY A 196 6.41 0.02 -20.97
CA GLY A 196 6.74 0.21 -22.39
C GLY A 196 8.17 0.72 -22.63
N LEU A 197 9.13 0.31 -21.79
CA LEU A 197 10.50 0.83 -21.83
C LEU A 197 11.26 0.32 -23.06
N ARG A 198 12.16 1.15 -23.59
CA ARG A 198 12.97 0.88 -24.77
C ARG A 198 14.46 0.87 -24.42
N ILE A 199 14.83 0.01 -23.48
CA ILE A 199 16.21 -0.15 -23.03
C ILE A 199 16.90 -1.21 -23.90
N PRO A 200 18.06 -0.90 -24.53
CA PRO A 200 18.82 -1.87 -25.30
C PRO A 200 19.35 -3.03 -24.44
N ASP A 201 19.58 -4.18 -25.09
CA ASP A 201 20.06 -5.39 -24.41
C ASP A 201 21.41 -5.12 -23.72
N GLU A 202 22.34 -4.45 -24.40
CA GLU A 202 23.66 -4.08 -23.87
C GLU A 202 23.60 -3.25 -22.57
N VAL A 203 22.52 -2.49 -22.36
CA VAL A 203 22.32 -1.70 -21.14
C VAL A 203 21.71 -2.56 -20.03
N LEU A 204 20.74 -3.42 -20.35
CA LEU A 204 20.14 -4.35 -19.36
C LEU A 204 21.12 -5.45 -18.90
N TYR A 205 22.10 -5.78 -19.73
CA TYR A 205 23.19 -6.70 -19.38
C TYR A 205 24.42 -5.96 -18.83
N ASP A 206 24.37 -4.64 -18.66
CA ASP A 206 25.44 -3.90 -18.01
C ASP A 206 25.65 -4.41 -16.56
N PRO A 207 26.91 -4.58 -16.12
CA PRO A 207 27.20 -5.07 -14.77
C PRO A 207 26.53 -4.27 -13.64
N HIS A 208 26.35 -2.95 -13.79
CA HIS A 208 25.70 -2.13 -12.78
C HIS A 208 24.21 -2.48 -12.67
N ILE A 209 23.51 -2.60 -13.80
CA ILE A 209 22.09 -3.00 -13.83
C ILE A 209 21.92 -4.42 -13.26
N LYS A 210 22.75 -5.38 -13.68
CA LYS A 210 22.70 -6.74 -13.14
C LYS A 210 23.00 -6.82 -11.65
N LYS A 211 23.91 -5.98 -11.15
CA LYS A 211 24.18 -5.90 -9.71
C LYS A 211 23.00 -5.31 -8.95
N MET A 212 22.35 -4.27 -9.47
CA MET A 212 21.13 -3.71 -8.87
C MET A 212 19.97 -4.72 -8.86
N GLU A 213 19.75 -5.46 -9.95
CA GLU A 213 18.76 -6.55 -10.00
C GLU A 213 19.04 -7.63 -8.95
N THR A 214 20.32 -7.96 -8.74
CA THR A 214 20.75 -8.95 -7.73
C THR A 214 20.48 -8.44 -6.32
N VAL A 215 20.83 -7.19 -6.02
CA VAL A 215 20.60 -6.58 -4.70
C VAL A 215 19.11 -6.45 -4.38
N ALA A 216 18.30 -6.03 -5.36
CA ALA A 216 16.84 -5.99 -5.20
C ALA A 216 16.23 -7.39 -4.98
N ASN A 217 16.76 -8.40 -5.68
CA ASN A 217 16.35 -9.79 -5.51
C ASN A 217 16.71 -10.33 -4.11
N ASP A 218 17.92 -10.03 -3.62
CA ASP A 218 18.33 -10.39 -2.25
C ASP A 218 17.42 -9.74 -1.21
N PHE A 219 17.13 -8.45 -1.36
CA PHE A 219 16.18 -7.75 -0.49
C PHE A 219 14.81 -8.42 -0.48
N VAL A 220 14.24 -8.71 -1.65
CA VAL A 220 12.95 -9.39 -1.78
C VAL A 220 12.97 -10.75 -1.08
N THR A 221 14.06 -11.49 -1.24
CA THR A 221 14.26 -12.79 -0.59
C THR A 221 14.26 -12.66 0.93
N TYR A 222 15.08 -11.78 1.49
CA TYR A 222 15.18 -11.62 2.95
C TYR A 222 13.87 -11.16 3.59
N VAL A 223 13.17 -10.22 2.95
CA VAL A 223 11.86 -9.75 3.40
C VAL A 223 10.83 -10.87 3.37
N ASN A 224 10.81 -11.65 2.29
CA ASN A 224 9.92 -12.80 2.16
C ASN A 224 10.20 -13.81 3.26
N ASP A 225 11.45 -14.27 3.39
CA ASP A 225 11.87 -15.29 4.34
C ASP A 225 11.62 -14.86 5.80
N LEU A 226 11.79 -13.57 6.14
CA LEU A 226 11.43 -13.04 7.47
C LEU A 226 9.93 -13.17 7.76
N TYR A 227 9.07 -12.74 6.84
CA TYR A 227 7.62 -12.76 7.05
C TYR A 227 7.00 -14.14 6.89
N SER A 228 7.57 -14.99 6.05
CA SER A 228 7.07 -16.34 5.79
C SER A 228 7.55 -17.36 6.82
N TYR A 229 8.68 -17.12 7.50
CA TYR A 229 9.36 -18.08 8.37
C TYR A 229 8.40 -18.84 9.28
N ASN A 230 7.55 -18.14 10.02
CA ASN A 230 6.69 -18.78 11.03
C ASN A 230 5.72 -19.80 10.42
N ILE A 231 5.18 -19.51 9.23
CA ILE A 231 4.30 -20.43 8.52
C ILE A 231 5.09 -21.55 7.86
N GLU A 232 6.26 -21.26 7.31
CA GLU A 232 7.12 -22.27 6.66
C GLU A 232 7.63 -23.29 7.67
N GLN A 233 8.20 -22.84 8.80
CA GLN A 233 8.71 -23.72 9.85
C GLN A 233 7.60 -24.55 10.50
N SER A 234 6.39 -23.99 10.68
CA SER A 234 5.24 -24.76 11.20
C SER A 234 4.80 -25.91 10.30
N LYS A 235 5.16 -25.87 9.02
CA LYS A 235 4.93 -26.92 8.02
C LYS A 235 6.15 -27.84 7.84
N GLY A 236 7.22 -27.63 8.61
CA GLY A 236 8.48 -28.36 8.47
C GLY A 236 9.29 -27.99 7.24
N GLN A 237 9.02 -26.84 6.60
CA GLN A 237 9.82 -26.37 5.48
C GLN A 237 11.16 -25.85 5.98
N ILE A 238 12.24 -26.28 5.31
CA ILE A 238 13.63 -25.96 5.70
C ILE A 238 14.31 -24.96 4.76
N HIS A 239 13.65 -24.57 3.67
CA HIS A 239 14.20 -23.69 2.64
C HIS A 239 13.97 -22.22 2.99
N ASN A 240 14.66 -21.74 4.03
CA ASN A 240 14.58 -20.36 4.52
C ASN A 240 15.94 -19.93 5.10
N ILE A 241 16.37 -18.69 4.83
CA ILE A 241 17.68 -18.18 5.28
C ILE A 241 17.87 -18.25 6.80
N ILE A 242 16.80 -18.05 7.59
CA ILE A 242 16.87 -18.14 9.06
C ILE A 242 17.24 -19.56 9.47
N THR A 243 16.63 -20.57 8.86
CA THR A 243 16.94 -21.98 9.09
C THR A 243 18.39 -22.29 8.69
N SER A 244 18.85 -21.80 7.54
CA SER A 244 20.24 -21.94 7.08
C SER A 244 21.24 -21.30 8.05
N LEU A 245 20.95 -20.10 8.55
CA LEU A 245 21.82 -19.38 9.50
C LEU A 245 21.91 -20.11 10.85
N MET A 246 20.79 -20.57 11.38
CA MET A 246 20.75 -21.34 12.63
C MET A 246 21.48 -22.68 12.49
N HIS A 247 21.38 -23.33 11.32
CA HIS A 247 22.07 -24.59 11.05
C HIS A 247 23.60 -24.40 10.94
N ALA A 248 24.05 -23.37 10.21
CA ALA A 248 25.46 -23.10 10.00
C ALA A 248 26.17 -22.60 11.28
N ASN A 249 25.45 -21.99 12.21
CA ASN A 249 26.00 -21.39 13.42
C ASN A 249 25.49 -22.11 14.68
N GLN A 250 26.27 -23.09 15.17
CA GLN A 250 25.91 -23.84 16.38
C GLN A 250 25.62 -22.91 17.57
N GLY A 251 24.43 -23.06 18.15
CA GLY A 251 23.99 -22.27 19.31
C GLY A 251 23.37 -20.91 18.96
N MET A 252 23.25 -20.56 17.67
CA MET A 252 22.47 -19.39 17.24
C MET A 252 20.98 -19.65 17.47
N ASP A 253 20.35 -18.77 18.24
CA ASP A 253 18.90 -18.79 18.42
C ASP A 253 18.18 -18.04 17.29
N ILE A 254 16.86 -18.19 17.25
CA ILE A 254 16.01 -17.55 16.24
C ILE A 254 16.07 -16.02 16.29
N ALA A 255 16.22 -15.41 17.47
CA ALA A 255 16.25 -13.96 17.59
C ALA A 255 17.55 -13.40 16.99
N ALA A 256 18.69 -14.06 17.23
CA ALA A 256 19.97 -13.74 16.63
C ALA A 256 19.94 -13.93 15.11
N ALA A 257 19.35 -15.02 14.62
CA ALA A 257 19.21 -15.26 13.17
C ALA A 257 18.34 -14.19 12.50
N VAL A 258 17.18 -13.85 13.08
CA VAL A 258 16.31 -12.75 12.59
C VAL A 258 17.05 -11.41 12.59
N GLY A 259 17.82 -11.12 13.64
CA GLY A 259 18.67 -9.92 13.70
C GLY A 259 19.71 -9.88 12.56
N CYS A 260 20.36 -11.01 12.27
CA CYS A 260 21.31 -11.11 11.16
C CYS A 260 20.64 -10.85 9.81
N VAL A 261 19.45 -11.42 9.57
CA VAL A 261 18.71 -11.18 8.32
C VAL A 261 18.26 -9.72 8.22
N ASN A 262 17.86 -9.08 9.33
CA ASN A 262 17.56 -7.64 9.34
C ASN A 262 18.77 -6.78 8.94
N ASP A 263 19.97 -7.11 9.43
CA ASP A 263 21.20 -6.42 9.04
C ASP A 263 21.50 -6.62 7.55
N LEU A 264 21.22 -7.80 7.00
CA LEU A 264 21.33 -8.06 5.55
C LEU A 264 20.32 -7.22 4.74
N VAL A 265 19.08 -7.07 5.22
CA VAL A 265 18.10 -6.17 4.59
C VAL A 265 18.63 -4.74 4.56
N GLN A 266 19.15 -4.21 5.67
CA GLN A 266 19.73 -2.86 5.70
C GLN A 266 20.90 -2.72 4.70
N ARG A 267 21.82 -3.68 4.67
CA ARG A 267 22.95 -3.67 3.73
C ARG A 267 22.50 -3.67 2.27
N THR A 268 21.48 -4.46 1.92
CA THR A 268 20.95 -4.45 0.54
C THR A 268 20.33 -3.10 0.16
N VAL A 269 19.71 -2.38 1.09
CA VAL A 269 19.24 -1.00 0.85
C VAL A 269 20.43 -0.06 0.60
N ASP A 270 21.45 -0.12 1.46
CA ASP A 270 22.63 0.73 1.36
C ASP A 270 23.38 0.49 0.03
N ASP A 271 23.62 -0.78 -0.32
CA ASP A 271 24.25 -1.20 -1.58
C ASP A 271 23.44 -0.71 -2.80
N PHE A 272 22.10 -0.81 -2.74
CA PHE A 272 21.23 -0.36 -3.83
C PHE A 272 21.33 1.14 -4.06
N LEU A 273 21.36 1.93 -2.97
CA LEU A 273 21.50 3.38 -3.03
C LEU A 273 22.88 3.80 -3.54
N GLU A 274 23.95 3.14 -3.13
CA GLU A 274 25.30 3.39 -3.64
C GLU A 274 25.40 3.08 -5.13
N LEU A 275 24.90 1.91 -5.56
CA LEU A 275 24.87 1.51 -6.97
C LEU A 275 24.10 2.53 -7.81
N LYS A 276 22.96 3.02 -7.33
CA LYS A 276 22.16 4.03 -8.02
C LYS A 276 22.93 5.33 -8.28
N VAL A 277 23.80 5.76 -7.36
CA VAL A 277 24.65 6.94 -7.54
C VAL A 277 25.77 6.68 -8.55
N SER A 278 26.26 5.44 -8.63
CA SER A 278 27.33 5.02 -9.54
C SER A 278 26.90 4.66 -10.96
N LEU A 279 25.60 4.73 -11.28
CA LEU A 279 25.10 4.35 -12.61
C LEU A 279 25.79 5.19 -13.70
N PRO A 280 26.36 4.55 -14.73
CA PRO A 280 26.88 5.29 -15.88
C PRO A 280 25.72 5.92 -16.67
N SER A 281 26.06 6.84 -17.58
CA SER A 281 25.10 7.42 -18.51
C SER A 281 25.24 6.73 -19.87
N TRP A 282 24.10 6.39 -20.47
CA TRP A 282 23.98 5.84 -21.82
C TRP A 282 23.33 6.82 -22.80
N GLY A 283 23.10 8.07 -22.35
CA GLY A 283 22.46 9.14 -23.11
C GLY A 283 21.04 9.42 -22.62
N ALA A 284 20.61 10.67 -22.73
CA ALA A 284 19.43 11.18 -22.04
C ALA A 284 18.13 10.39 -22.26
N GLU A 285 17.92 9.85 -23.47
CA GLU A 285 16.73 9.06 -23.78
C GLU A 285 16.75 7.69 -23.09
N ILE A 286 17.90 6.99 -23.14
CA ILE A 286 18.06 5.68 -22.49
C ILE A 286 18.07 5.85 -20.97
N ASP A 287 18.75 6.88 -20.47
CA ASP A 287 18.82 7.19 -19.04
C ASP A 287 17.42 7.45 -18.45
N ALA A 288 16.51 8.05 -19.22
CA ALA A 288 15.13 8.26 -18.79
C ALA A 288 14.37 6.93 -18.59
N ASP A 289 14.50 5.99 -19.53
CA ASP A 289 13.90 4.66 -19.45
C ASP A 289 14.56 3.82 -18.34
N VAL A 290 15.88 3.85 -18.22
CA VAL A 290 16.63 3.21 -17.12
C VAL A 290 16.17 3.77 -15.77
N ALA A 291 15.96 5.08 -15.65
CA ALA A 291 15.45 5.66 -14.41
C ALA A 291 14.05 5.14 -14.06
N VAL A 292 13.18 4.86 -15.04
CA VAL A 292 11.88 4.20 -14.79
C VAL A 292 12.10 2.75 -14.35
N TYR A 293 13.01 2.02 -14.99
CA TYR A 293 13.34 0.64 -14.65
C TYR A 293 13.84 0.51 -13.20
N ILE A 294 14.79 1.36 -12.79
CA ILE A 294 15.32 1.39 -11.43
C ILE A 294 14.23 1.75 -10.42
N ARG A 295 13.35 2.72 -10.72
CA ARG A 295 12.17 2.99 -9.86
C ARG A 295 11.22 1.81 -9.75
N GLY A 296 11.13 0.98 -10.79
CA GLY A 296 10.39 -0.29 -10.73
C GLY A 296 10.99 -1.26 -9.70
N LEU A 297 12.32 -1.38 -9.64
CA LEU A 297 13.01 -2.18 -8.61
C LEU A 297 12.74 -1.61 -7.20
N GLU A 298 12.81 -0.29 -7.03
CA GLU A 298 12.46 0.39 -5.76
C GLU A 298 11.01 0.13 -5.35
N SER A 299 10.09 0.18 -6.32
CA SER A 299 8.67 -0.10 -6.12
C SER A 299 8.43 -1.55 -5.69
N TRP A 300 9.23 -2.50 -6.19
CA TRP A 300 9.20 -3.89 -5.75
C TRP A 300 9.69 -4.06 -4.30
N MET A 301 10.77 -3.38 -3.92
CA MET A 301 11.28 -3.40 -2.54
C MET A 301 10.24 -2.85 -1.55
N ALA A 302 9.62 -1.70 -1.84
CA ALA A 302 8.57 -1.14 -0.98
C ALA A 302 7.25 -1.93 -1.06
N GLY A 303 6.86 -2.34 -2.26
CA GLY A 303 5.58 -3.00 -2.55
C GLY A 303 5.49 -4.38 -1.91
N LEU A 304 6.60 -5.12 -1.84
CA LEU A 304 6.64 -6.41 -1.18
C LEU A 304 6.38 -6.29 0.33
N ILE A 305 7.06 -5.37 1.03
CA ILE A 305 6.84 -5.15 2.47
C ILE A 305 5.36 -4.84 2.72
N PHE A 306 4.82 -3.92 1.91
CA PHE A 306 3.42 -3.54 2.00
C PHE A 306 2.48 -4.73 1.79
N TRP A 307 2.69 -5.51 0.74
CA TRP A 307 1.86 -6.67 0.44
C TRP A 307 1.97 -7.75 1.52
N SER A 308 3.18 -8.09 1.98
CA SER A 308 3.42 -9.15 2.97
C SER A 308 2.68 -8.89 4.29
N LEU A 309 2.56 -7.63 4.69
CA LEU A 309 1.86 -7.22 5.90
C LEU A 309 0.34 -7.03 5.70
N GLU A 310 -0.15 -6.96 4.44
CA GLU A 310 -1.58 -6.87 4.13
C GLU A 310 -2.19 -8.22 3.71
N THR A 311 -1.41 -9.12 3.14
CA THR A 311 -1.87 -10.44 2.71
C THR A 311 -2.23 -11.32 3.89
N GLU A 312 -3.23 -12.18 3.72
CA GLU A 312 -3.56 -13.21 4.71
C GLU A 312 -2.67 -14.45 4.55
N ARG A 313 -1.67 -14.40 3.66
CA ARG A 313 -0.67 -15.46 3.45
C ARG A 313 0.20 -15.68 4.69
N TYR A 314 0.60 -14.60 5.37
CA TYR A 314 1.57 -14.64 6.48
C TYR A 314 0.95 -14.32 7.84
N PHE A 315 -0.11 -13.51 7.85
CA PHE A 315 -0.73 -13.01 9.08
C PHE A 315 -2.25 -13.25 9.03
N GLU A 316 -2.83 -13.71 10.14
CA GLU A 316 -4.28 -13.89 10.24
C GLU A 316 -5.05 -12.56 10.13
N LYS A 317 -6.33 -12.61 9.75
CA LYS A 317 -7.24 -11.44 9.58
C LYS A 317 -7.26 -10.47 10.77
N SER A 318 -6.98 -10.94 11.98
CA SER A 318 -6.93 -10.16 13.23
C SER A 318 -5.65 -9.32 13.39
N THR A 319 -4.60 -9.65 12.63
CA THR A 319 -3.25 -9.06 12.72
C THR A 319 -3.02 -8.03 11.62
N ARG A 320 -4.04 -7.20 11.30
CA ARG A 320 -3.93 -6.12 10.31
C ARG A 320 -3.03 -4.99 10.84
N VAL A 321 -1.71 -5.19 10.80
CA VAL A 321 -0.71 -4.21 11.23
C VAL A 321 -0.70 -2.97 10.32
N LEU A 322 -1.06 -3.10 9.02
CA LEU A 322 -0.86 -2.04 8.01
C LEU A 322 -2.06 -1.16 7.63
N THR A 323 -3.29 -1.45 8.10
CA THR A 323 -4.33 -0.39 8.04
C THR A 323 -3.91 0.84 8.87
N PHE A 324 -2.90 0.69 9.74
CA PHE A 324 -2.27 1.73 10.54
C PHE A 324 -1.09 2.42 9.84
N CYS A 325 -0.26 1.69 9.08
CA CYS A 325 0.98 2.25 8.50
C CYS A 325 0.78 2.98 7.15
N LEU A 326 -0.21 2.59 6.32
CA LEU A 326 -0.66 3.45 5.21
C LEU A 326 -1.28 4.76 5.71
N LYS A 327 -1.92 4.73 6.89
CA LYS A 327 -2.36 5.93 7.61
C LYS A 327 -1.21 6.66 8.30
N HIS A 328 -0.06 6.02 8.51
CA HIS A 328 1.11 6.58 9.19
C HIS A 328 1.94 7.47 8.24
N SER A 329 2.23 7.01 7.02
CA SER A 329 2.89 7.84 5.99
C SER A 329 2.01 9.01 5.52
N SER A 330 0.69 8.85 5.60
CA SER A 330 -0.30 9.92 5.44
C SER A 330 -0.77 10.55 6.78
N SER A 331 -0.09 10.26 7.89
CA SER A 331 -0.45 10.73 9.24
C SER A 331 -0.08 12.19 9.47
N ARG A 332 -0.85 12.81 10.38
CA ARG A 332 -0.65 14.15 10.94
C ARG A 332 0.75 14.36 11.53
N VAL A 333 1.49 13.29 11.84
CA VAL A 333 2.84 13.37 12.41
C VAL A 333 3.86 13.76 11.34
N HIS A 334 3.83 13.13 10.16
CA HIS A 334 4.85 13.29 9.11
C HIS A 334 4.49 14.27 7.98
N ARG A 335 3.25 14.77 7.93
CA ARG A 335 2.88 15.79 6.93
C ARG A 335 3.58 17.15 7.20
N PRO A 336 4.22 17.78 6.21
CA PRO A 336 4.81 19.11 6.36
C PRO A 336 3.72 20.17 6.66
N ARG A 337 4.10 21.25 7.35
CA ARG A 337 3.23 22.41 7.62
C ARG A 337 3.28 23.38 6.44
N ASP A 338 2.61 23.05 5.36
CA ASP A 338 2.63 23.78 4.08
C ASP A 338 1.44 24.75 3.90
N ILE A 339 0.42 24.69 4.76
CA ILE A 339 -0.79 25.50 4.59
C ILE A 339 -0.78 26.71 5.53
N ARG A 340 -0.59 27.91 4.99
CA ARG A 340 -0.67 29.17 5.76
C ARG A 340 -2.12 29.57 6.02
N CYS A 341 -2.41 30.06 7.23
CA CYS A 341 -3.69 30.71 7.51
C CYS A 341 -3.85 31.98 6.67
N PRO A 342 -5.00 32.24 6.05
CA PRO A 342 -5.24 33.46 5.30
C PRO A 342 -5.36 34.73 6.18
N LEU A 343 -5.66 34.57 7.47
CA LEU A 343 -5.93 35.67 8.41
C LEU A 343 -4.78 35.98 9.37
N CYS A 344 -3.76 35.13 9.42
CA CYS A 344 -2.60 35.30 10.28
C CYS A 344 -1.37 34.59 9.68
N SER A 345 -0.19 34.78 10.26
CA SER A 345 1.04 34.18 9.73
C SER A 345 1.27 32.72 10.14
N GLU A 346 0.33 32.11 10.89
CA GLU A 346 0.46 30.74 11.38
C GLU A 346 0.31 29.70 10.25
N THR A 347 1.07 28.60 10.36
CA THR A 347 1.09 27.50 9.37
C THR A 347 0.55 26.21 9.96
N PHE A 348 -0.23 25.47 9.17
CA PHE A 348 -0.98 24.29 9.57
C PHE A 348 -0.75 23.13 8.60
N LYS A 349 -1.00 21.91 9.07
CA LYS A 349 -0.89 20.68 8.27
C LYS A 349 -2.15 20.33 7.47
N MET A 350 -3.29 20.93 7.82
CA MET A 350 -4.62 20.58 7.30
C MET A 350 -5.56 21.80 7.31
N VAL A 351 -6.60 21.76 6.49
CA VAL A 351 -7.60 22.85 6.40
C VAL A 351 -8.50 22.84 7.64
N SER A 352 -8.86 21.66 8.15
CA SER A 352 -9.62 21.56 9.42
C SER A 352 -8.90 22.23 10.60
N ALA A 353 -7.57 22.20 10.61
CA ALA A 353 -6.78 22.84 11.67
C ALA A 353 -6.81 24.38 11.57
N ILE A 354 -6.84 24.94 10.35
CA ILE A 354 -7.07 26.37 10.14
C ILE A 354 -8.47 26.75 10.62
N ALA A 355 -9.49 25.99 10.22
CA ALA A 355 -10.86 26.23 10.65
C ALA A 355 -10.99 26.19 12.19
N GLN A 356 -10.37 25.20 12.85
CA GLN A 356 -10.38 25.10 14.30
C GLN A 356 -9.65 26.28 14.98
N HIS A 357 -8.49 26.69 14.43
CA HIS A 357 -7.73 27.85 14.93
C HIS A 357 -8.55 29.15 14.87
N VAL A 358 -9.34 29.33 13.81
CA VAL A 358 -10.23 30.48 13.65
C VAL A 358 -11.46 30.33 14.54
N GLU A 359 -12.14 29.18 14.55
CA GLU A 359 -13.38 28.97 15.30
C GLU A 359 -13.19 29.07 16.83
N SER A 360 -12.01 28.69 17.33
CA SER A 360 -11.66 28.80 18.75
C SER A 360 -11.35 30.23 19.20
N GLY A 361 -11.21 31.19 18.26
CA GLY A 361 -10.76 32.55 18.57
C GLY A 361 -9.25 32.65 18.82
N ALA A 362 -8.47 31.59 18.56
CA ALA A 362 -7.01 31.62 18.68
C ALA A 362 -6.34 32.45 17.55
N CYS A 363 -7.09 32.80 16.51
CA CYS A 363 -6.59 33.63 15.41
C CYS A 363 -6.50 35.11 15.82
N ARG A 364 -5.38 35.75 15.49
CA ARG A 364 -5.13 37.18 15.77
C ARG A 364 -6.10 38.12 15.04
N SER A 365 -6.82 37.63 14.04
CA SER A 365 -7.86 38.40 13.34
C SER A 365 -9.11 38.65 14.18
N GLY A 366 -9.27 37.99 15.33
CA GLY A 366 -10.46 38.11 16.18
C GLY A 366 -11.72 37.42 15.64
N VAL A 367 -11.60 36.72 14.50
CA VAL A 367 -12.67 35.88 13.96
C VAL A 367 -12.88 34.68 14.89
N ASN A 368 -14.15 34.32 15.12
CA ASN A 368 -14.56 33.20 15.97
C ASN A 368 -15.67 32.37 15.30
N ARG A 369 -16.07 31.25 15.91
CA ARG A 369 -17.10 30.34 15.38
C ARG A 369 -18.40 31.01 14.94
N HIS A 370 -18.88 32.03 15.66
CA HIS A 370 -20.11 32.75 15.28
C HIS A 370 -19.92 33.54 13.99
N THR A 371 -18.75 34.15 13.82
CA THR A 371 -18.38 34.88 12.60
C THR A 371 -18.27 33.92 11.40
N VAL A 372 -17.61 32.77 11.60
CA VAL A 372 -17.48 31.72 10.60
C VAL A 372 -18.85 31.17 10.17
N THR A 373 -19.70 30.79 11.12
CA THR A 373 -21.05 30.27 10.83
C THR A 373 -21.90 31.29 10.09
N ARG A 374 -21.86 32.58 10.48
CA ARG A 374 -22.60 33.65 9.80
C ARG A 374 -22.15 33.84 8.36
N VAL A 375 -20.83 33.84 8.12
CA VAL A 375 -20.26 33.98 6.77
C VAL A 375 -20.62 32.78 5.90
N VAL A 376 -20.49 31.55 6.41
CA VAL A 376 -20.85 30.34 5.68
C VAL A 376 -22.34 30.31 5.32
N GLN A 377 -23.21 30.81 6.20
CA GLN A 377 -24.65 30.93 5.93
C GLN A 377 -24.99 32.05 4.93
N SER A 378 -24.17 33.10 4.84
CA SER A 378 -24.40 34.25 3.94
C SER A 378 -23.99 34.00 2.48
N LEU A 379 -23.21 32.96 2.21
CA LEU A 379 -22.72 32.64 0.86
C LEU A 379 -23.58 31.55 0.23
N ASP A 380 -24.15 31.85 -0.95
CA ASP A 380 -25.04 30.94 -1.70
C ASP A 380 -24.33 29.70 -2.31
N LEU A 381 -23.09 29.43 -1.88
CA LEU A 381 -22.23 28.31 -2.31
C LEU A 381 -22.42 27.02 -1.46
N ALA A 382 -23.17 27.07 -0.34
CA ALA A 382 -23.22 25.99 0.66
C ALA A 382 -24.58 25.26 0.80
N ARG A 383 -25.47 25.33 -0.21
CA ARG A 383 -26.77 24.64 -0.18
C ARG A 383 -26.73 23.11 0.06
N PRO A 384 -25.64 22.36 -0.27
CA PRO A 384 -25.58 20.92 0.03
C PRO A 384 -25.23 20.57 1.49
N ILE A 385 -24.62 21.48 2.25
CA ILE A 385 -24.03 21.17 3.58
C ILE A 385 -24.64 21.96 4.75
N ALA A 386 -25.43 23.00 4.47
CA ALA A 386 -26.18 23.72 5.50
C ALA A 386 -27.51 23.01 5.81
N ILE A 387 -27.84 22.86 7.09
CA ILE A 387 -29.11 22.23 7.51
C ILE A 387 -30.29 23.21 7.39
N ASN A 388 -30.06 24.51 7.61
CA ASN A 388 -31.10 25.52 7.66
C ASN A 388 -31.25 26.29 6.32
N ARG A 389 -32.36 26.06 5.60
CA ARG A 389 -32.87 27.01 4.59
C ARG A 389 -33.41 28.27 5.30
N ARG A 390 -32.54 29.20 5.71
CA ARG A 390 -32.93 30.60 5.97
C ARG A 390 -32.75 31.41 4.69
N ILE A 391 -33.62 31.13 3.73
CA ILE A 391 -33.81 31.92 2.51
C ILE A 391 -34.81 33.02 2.90
N MET A 392 -34.45 34.29 2.70
CA MET A 392 -35.21 35.52 3.00
C MET A 392 -35.22 36.01 4.47
N GLY A 393 -34.27 36.88 4.80
CA GLY A 393 -34.54 38.06 5.66
C GLY A 393 -34.87 37.86 7.15
N GLY A 394 -34.75 36.66 7.72
CA GLY A 394 -34.94 36.46 9.17
C GLY A 394 -33.85 37.13 10.02
N PRO A 395 -34.16 37.63 11.24
CA PRO A 395 -33.19 38.31 12.08
C PRO A 395 -32.00 37.40 12.40
N VAL A 396 -30.80 37.99 12.31
CA VAL A 396 -29.52 37.36 12.70
C VAL A 396 -29.72 36.69 14.07
N PRO A 397 -29.39 35.39 14.25
CA PRO A 397 -29.51 34.78 15.56
C PRO A 397 -28.67 35.60 16.54
N ARG A 398 -29.32 36.15 17.57
CA ARG A 398 -28.61 36.83 18.66
C ARG A 398 -27.64 35.80 19.24
N THR A 399 -26.35 36.07 19.18
CA THR A 399 -25.35 35.29 19.90
C THR A 399 -25.65 35.45 21.39
N ILE A 400 -26.29 34.45 21.98
CA ILE A 400 -26.53 34.42 23.42
C ILE A 400 -25.25 33.88 24.04
N THR A 401 -24.47 34.75 24.66
CA THR A 401 -23.30 34.34 25.43
C THR A 401 -23.74 34.02 26.85
N TYR A 402 -23.56 32.77 27.26
CA TYR A 402 -23.80 32.36 28.64
C TYR A 402 -22.53 32.58 29.47
N SER A 403 -22.67 33.22 30.63
CA SER A 403 -21.60 33.37 31.61
C SER A 403 -22.07 32.89 32.98
N ALA A 404 -21.31 31.98 33.59
CA ALA A 404 -21.51 31.54 34.96
C ALA A 404 -20.83 32.49 35.95
N THR A 405 -21.43 32.63 37.13
CA THR A 405 -20.86 33.31 38.31
C THR A 405 -20.67 32.28 39.43
N ASP A 406 -20.13 32.71 40.58
CA ASP A 406 -19.94 31.83 41.74
C ASP A 406 -21.23 31.13 42.22
N ARG A 407 -22.40 31.67 41.84
CA ARG A 407 -23.71 31.06 42.11
C ARG A 407 -23.96 29.74 41.40
N ALA A 408 -23.13 29.36 40.43
CA ALA A 408 -23.21 28.06 39.76
C ALA A 408 -22.61 26.91 40.58
N PHE A 409 -22.05 27.20 41.76
CA PHE A 409 -21.52 26.19 42.67
C PHE A 409 -22.65 25.51 43.46
N ASN A 410 -22.80 24.20 43.29
CA ASN A 410 -23.87 23.41 43.91
C ASN A 410 -23.52 22.84 45.31
N GLY A 411 -22.41 23.29 45.89
CA GLY A 411 -21.86 22.77 47.16
C GLY A 411 -20.71 21.80 46.99
N THR A 412 -20.52 21.21 45.80
CA THR A 412 -19.41 20.30 45.51
C THR A 412 -18.62 20.68 44.25
N ALA A 413 -19.28 21.22 43.22
CA ALA A 413 -18.66 21.64 41.97
C ALA A 413 -19.46 22.76 41.30
N PHE A 414 -18.85 23.41 40.30
CA PHE A 414 -19.55 24.35 39.40
C PHE A 414 -20.32 23.57 38.34
N GLU A 415 -21.64 23.73 38.29
CA GLU A 415 -22.50 22.95 37.41
C GLU A 415 -23.04 23.78 36.23
N CYS A 416 -22.96 23.22 35.03
CA CYS A 416 -23.57 23.82 33.84
C CYS A 416 -25.09 23.57 33.83
N TYR A 417 -25.90 24.60 34.03
CA TYR A 417 -27.38 24.48 34.00
C TYR A 417 -27.98 24.03 32.66
N LEU A 418 -27.20 24.05 31.57
CA LEU A 418 -27.67 23.61 30.25
C LEU A 418 -27.48 22.11 30.01
N CYS A 419 -26.51 21.47 30.67
CA CYS A 419 -26.20 20.04 30.46
C CYS A 419 -25.81 19.24 31.71
N HIS A 420 -25.82 19.88 32.87
CA HIS A 420 -25.49 19.32 34.19
C HIS A 420 -24.07 18.76 34.32
N LYS A 421 -23.14 19.14 33.43
CA LYS A 421 -21.70 18.84 33.62
C LYS A 421 -21.13 19.65 34.77
N THR A 422 -20.34 18.99 35.60
CA THR A 422 -19.65 19.59 36.75
C THR A 422 -18.20 19.92 36.43
N PHE A 423 -17.71 21.03 36.99
CA PHE A 423 -16.37 21.55 36.82
C PHE A 423 -15.79 21.95 38.18
N ASN A 424 -14.48 21.74 38.36
CA ASN A 424 -13.80 22.07 39.61
C ASN A 424 -13.46 23.56 39.77
N ARG A 425 -13.64 24.37 38.71
CA ARG A 425 -13.31 25.81 38.68
C ARG A 425 -14.36 26.59 37.88
N LEU A 426 -14.67 27.81 38.33
CA LEU A 426 -15.57 28.72 37.63
C LEU A 426 -15.07 29.05 36.20
N ASP A 427 -13.77 29.28 36.04
CA ASP A 427 -13.17 29.53 34.71
C ASP A 427 -13.38 28.36 33.76
N ALA A 428 -13.32 27.12 34.26
CA ALA A 428 -13.53 25.92 33.45
C ALA A 428 -15.00 25.80 33.00
N LEU A 429 -15.95 26.15 33.87
CA LEU A 429 -17.36 26.25 33.51
C LEU A 429 -17.60 27.37 32.49
N ASN A 430 -17.00 28.55 32.67
CA ASN A 430 -17.11 29.65 31.71
C ASN A 430 -16.47 29.32 30.35
N ASN A 431 -15.34 28.62 30.33
CA ASN A 431 -14.75 28.10 29.08
C ASN A 431 -15.65 27.08 28.40
N HIS A 432 -16.34 26.22 29.16
CA HIS A 432 -17.31 25.28 28.63
C HIS A 432 -18.53 25.99 28.03
N LEU A 433 -19.13 26.95 28.73
CA LEU A 433 -20.23 27.78 28.24
C LEU A 433 -19.82 28.61 27.01
N GLY A 434 -18.56 29.04 26.97
CA GLY A 434 -17.94 29.72 25.85
C GLY A 434 -17.54 28.80 24.70
N SER A 435 -17.74 27.48 24.78
CA SER A 435 -17.43 26.51 23.72
C SER A 435 -18.65 26.18 22.84
N ALA A 436 -18.48 25.34 21.83
CA ALA A 436 -19.57 24.88 20.96
C ALA A 436 -20.46 23.79 21.59
N ALA A 437 -20.38 23.56 22.90
CA ALA A 437 -21.08 22.49 23.60
C ALA A 437 -22.61 22.64 23.58
N HIS A 438 -23.11 23.87 23.45
CA HIS A 438 -24.54 24.20 23.43
C HIS A 438 -24.96 24.88 22.12
N ASP A 439 -24.08 24.92 21.13
CA ASP A 439 -24.39 25.49 19.82
C ASP A 439 -25.29 24.51 19.04
N SER A 440 -26.19 25.05 18.23
CA SER A 440 -27.01 24.25 17.32
C SER A 440 -26.14 23.58 16.25
N LYS A 441 -26.56 22.41 15.78
CA LYS A 441 -25.91 21.75 14.65
C LYS A 441 -26.28 22.46 13.36
N GLU A 442 -25.36 23.23 12.81
CA GLU A 442 -25.60 24.03 11.60
C GLU A 442 -25.15 23.33 10.31
N PHE A 443 -24.28 22.32 10.42
CA PHE A 443 -23.62 21.69 9.28
C PHE A 443 -23.97 20.20 9.15
N ARG A 444 -24.14 19.72 7.92
CA ARG A 444 -24.45 18.32 7.60
C ARG A 444 -23.55 17.78 6.50
N CYS A 445 -23.04 16.58 6.68
CA CYS A 445 -22.34 15.86 5.63
C CYS A 445 -23.32 15.47 4.51
N PRO A 446 -23.06 15.80 3.24
CA PRO A 446 -24.02 15.56 2.16
C PRO A 446 -24.19 14.05 1.86
N LYS A 447 -23.18 13.23 2.19
CA LYS A 447 -23.21 11.78 1.96
C LYS A 447 -23.78 10.99 3.15
N CYS A 448 -23.15 11.08 4.32
CA CYS A 448 -23.55 10.26 5.48
C CYS A 448 -24.62 10.93 6.35
N ARG A 449 -25.01 12.16 6.04
CA ARG A 449 -26.04 12.95 6.75
C ARG A 449 -25.74 13.22 8.23
N LYS A 450 -24.53 12.90 8.72
CA LYS A 450 -24.06 13.28 10.07
C LYS A 450 -24.03 14.79 10.21
N GLU A 451 -24.39 15.26 11.39
CA GLU A 451 -24.56 16.67 11.71
C GLU A 451 -23.48 17.16 12.68
N TYR A 452 -23.03 18.39 12.49
CA TYR A 452 -21.91 19.01 13.18
C TYR A 452 -22.28 20.44 13.62
N THR A 453 -21.80 20.84 14.79
CA THR A 453 -21.93 22.21 15.32
C THR A 453 -20.92 23.17 14.68
N LEU A 454 -19.73 22.69 14.36
CA LEU A 454 -18.62 23.47 13.82
C LEU A 454 -18.26 23.05 12.39
N ILE A 455 -17.79 24.01 11.58
CA ILE A 455 -17.34 23.70 10.22
C ILE A 455 -16.03 22.90 10.27
N SER A 456 -15.14 23.18 11.24
CA SER A 456 -13.92 22.39 11.45
C SER A 456 -14.24 20.92 11.66
N ALA A 457 -15.29 20.60 12.42
CA ALA A 457 -15.70 19.24 12.70
C ALA A 457 -16.23 18.52 11.44
N LEU A 458 -16.99 19.22 10.58
CA LEU A 458 -17.41 18.67 9.29
C LEU A 458 -16.22 18.46 8.34
N VAL A 459 -15.35 19.46 8.19
CA VAL A 459 -14.16 19.35 7.33
C VAL A 459 -13.25 18.22 7.81
N HIS A 460 -13.07 18.10 9.13
CA HIS A 460 -12.30 17.00 9.73
C HIS A 460 -12.92 15.63 9.46
N HIS A 461 -14.24 15.52 9.56
CA HIS A 461 -14.95 14.29 9.22
C HIS A 461 -14.74 13.88 7.75
N ILE A 462 -14.63 14.86 6.85
CA ILE A 462 -14.39 14.61 5.43
C ILE A 462 -12.92 14.27 5.17
N GLU A 463 -11.98 15.02 5.74
CA GLU A 463 -10.53 14.79 5.65
C GLU A 463 -10.12 13.42 6.23
N SER A 464 -10.80 12.95 7.28
CA SER A 464 -10.55 11.64 7.89
C SER A 464 -11.07 10.45 7.08
N GLU A 465 -11.66 10.69 5.91
CA GLU A 465 -12.33 9.71 5.05
C GLU A 465 -13.41 8.85 5.74
N ALA A 466 -13.87 9.24 6.93
CA ALA A 466 -14.72 8.40 7.77
C ALA A 466 -16.09 8.07 7.15
N CYS A 467 -16.56 8.89 6.20
CA CYS A 467 -17.77 8.61 5.40
C CYS A 467 -17.49 8.20 3.94
N GLY A 468 -16.21 8.13 3.55
CA GLY A 468 -15.78 7.83 2.18
C GLY A 468 -16.26 8.85 1.14
N ILE A 469 -16.58 10.09 1.53
CA ILE A 469 -16.98 11.14 0.57
C ILE A 469 -15.77 11.70 -0.19
N ALA A 470 -14.59 11.72 0.42
CA ALA A 470 -13.32 12.11 -0.19
C ALA A 470 -12.79 11.11 -1.24
N ARG A 471 -13.44 9.95 -1.40
CA ARG A 471 -13.07 8.86 -2.33
C ARG A 471 -13.59 9.03 -3.75
N PHE A 472 -14.33 10.10 -4.04
CA PHE A 472 -14.86 10.40 -5.39
C PHE A 472 -14.18 11.65 -5.95
N ASP A 473 -13.57 11.56 -7.13
CA ASP A 473 -12.84 12.67 -7.76
C ASP A 473 -13.74 13.88 -8.07
N SER A 474 -15.01 13.66 -8.43
CA SER A 474 -15.98 14.76 -8.63
C SER A 474 -16.29 15.53 -7.35
N VAL A 475 -16.15 14.89 -6.18
CA VAL A 475 -16.36 15.51 -4.86
C VAL A 475 -15.07 16.14 -4.31
N ARG A 476 -13.89 15.62 -4.71
CA ARG A 476 -12.59 16.27 -4.43
C ARG A 476 -12.54 17.67 -5.05
N ASN A 477 -13.07 17.85 -6.26
CA ASN A 477 -13.21 19.16 -6.90
C ASN A 477 -14.20 20.08 -6.17
N GLN A 478 -15.30 19.53 -5.64
CA GLN A 478 -16.22 20.29 -4.77
C GLN A 478 -15.57 20.67 -3.43
N LEU A 479 -14.73 19.80 -2.87
CA LEU A 479 -13.97 20.04 -1.64
C LEU A 479 -12.87 21.08 -1.82
N GLN A 480 -12.15 21.06 -2.94
CA GLN A 480 -11.26 22.15 -3.34
C GLN A 480 -12.06 23.45 -3.54
N GLY A 481 -13.22 23.40 -4.20
CA GLY A 481 -14.12 24.55 -4.32
C GLY A 481 -14.59 25.12 -2.97
N LEU A 482 -14.89 24.26 -1.99
CA LEU A 482 -15.22 24.65 -0.62
C LEU A 482 -14.00 25.21 0.13
N THR A 483 -12.83 24.61 -0.05
CA THR A 483 -11.57 25.04 0.55
C THR A 483 -11.12 26.39 0.00
N ASP A 484 -11.23 26.59 -1.31
CA ASP A 484 -10.93 27.85 -2.00
C ASP A 484 -12.00 28.90 -1.70
N GLY A 485 -13.27 28.49 -1.59
CA GLY A 485 -14.34 29.31 -1.05
C GLY A 485 -14.03 29.81 0.35
N PHE A 486 -13.56 28.91 1.24
CA PHE A 486 -13.20 29.25 2.61
C PHE A 486 -11.94 30.12 2.69
N ARG A 487 -10.94 29.87 1.85
CA ARG A 487 -9.76 30.76 1.73
C ARG A 487 -10.17 32.16 1.25
N ARG A 488 -11.08 32.26 0.28
CA ARG A 488 -11.65 33.54 -0.16
C ARG A 488 -12.48 34.22 0.94
N MET A 489 -13.27 33.46 1.70
CA MET A 489 -14.05 33.96 2.85
C MET A 489 -13.19 34.59 3.95
N LEU A 490 -12.01 34.03 4.17
CA LEU A 490 -11.09 34.47 5.21
C LEU A 490 -10.03 35.46 4.69
N THR A 491 -10.18 35.99 3.47
CA THR A 491 -9.30 37.04 2.91
C THR A 491 -10.04 38.34 2.60
N ILE A 492 -11.36 38.39 2.81
CA ILE A 492 -12.22 39.58 2.63
C ILE A 492 -12.40 40.31 3.96
#